data_AF-A0A525W6V1-F1
#
_entry.id   AF-A0A525W6V1-F1
#
_cell.length_a   1.000
_cell.length_b   1.000
_cell.length_c   1.000
_cell.angle_alpha   90.00
_cell.angle_beta   90.00
_cell.angle_gamma   90.00
#
_symmetry.space_group_name_H-M   'P 1'
#
loop_
_entity.id
_entity.type
_entity.pdbx_description
1 polymer ?
#
loop_
_entity_poly.entity_id
_entity_poly.type
_entity_poly.pdbx_seq_one_letter_code
_entity_poly.pdbx_strand_id
1 'polypeptide(L)'
;MGTMLGERKRMLRIPNQVVLPFGYRITVRQLSDAEMDKRDANADGIWDDDTKTIYVRKRLPVTRRRYILAHELGHAWLDWQHRYIDDGKAST
;
A
#
# COMPACT_ATOMS: atom_id res chain seq x y z
N MET A 1 4.02 4.51 31.69
CA MET A 1 3.32 4.21 30.41
C MET A 1 2.94 5.49 29.64
N GLY A 2 3.90 6.36 29.32
CA GLY A 2 3.62 7.64 28.64
C GLY A 2 4.55 7.95 27.45
N THR A 3 5.63 7.20 27.28
CA THR A 3 6.67 7.45 26.28
C THR A 3 6.39 6.76 24.93
N MET A 4 5.82 5.55 24.92
CA MET A 4 5.54 4.80 23.68
C MET A 4 4.50 5.46 22.76
N LEU A 5 3.54 6.23 23.30
CA LEU A 5 2.54 6.94 22.50
C LEU A 5 3.10 8.24 21.89
N GLY A 6 4.04 8.89 22.57
CA GLY A 6 4.73 10.09 22.08
C GLY A 6 5.66 9.82 20.90
N GLU A 7 6.37 8.69 20.93
CA GLU A 7 7.25 8.26 19.83
C GLU A 7 6.47 7.83 18.58
N ARG A 8 5.30 7.20 18.71
CA ARG A 8 4.42 6.86 17.56
C ARG A 8 3.99 8.09 16.75
N LYS A 9 4.00 9.28 17.37
CA LYS A 9 3.64 10.55 16.74
C LYS A 9 4.84 11.24 16.06
N ARG A 10 6.09 10.86 16.36
CA ARG A 10 7.28 11.33 15.62
C ARG A 10 7.25 10.74 14.20
N MET A 11 6.61 11.48 13.29
CA MET A 11 6.83 11.42 11.83
C MET A 11 6.79 10.03 11.19
N LEU A 12 5.68 9.29 11.34
CA LEU A 12 5.43 8.12 10.50
C LEU A 12 5.12 8.60 9.05
N ARG A 13 6.17 8.87 8.29
CA ARG A 13 6.08 9.13 6.84
C ARG A 13 5.47 7.89 6.17
N ILE A 14 4.80 8.09 5.05
CA ILE A 14 4.45 6.97 4.18
C ILE A 14 5.79 6.35 3.72
N PRO A 15 6.03 5.05 3.95
CA PRO A 15 7.26 4.41 3.50
C PRO A 15 7.33 4.38 1.97
N ASN A 16 8.53 4.25 1.41
CA ASN A 16 8.72 4.07 -0.03
C ASN A 16 8.77 2.58 -0.43
N GLN A 17 8.87 1.68 0.55
CA GLN A 17 8.91 0.24 0.35
C GLN A 17 8.35 -0.46 1.60
N VAL A 18 7.67 -1.58 1.39
CA VAL A 18 7.25 -2.52 2.43
C VAL A 18 7.79 -3.90 2.05
N VAL A 19 8.29 -4.66 3.03
CA VAL A 19 8.75 -6.04 2.83
C VAL A 19 7.92 -6.93 3.75
N LEU A 20 7.19 -7.88 3.16
CA LEU A 20 6.44 -8.87 3.93
C LEU A 20 7.38 -9.96 4.49
N PRO A 21 6.96 -10.73 5.52
CA PRO A 21 7.84 -11.68 6.24
C PRO A 21 8.57 -12.74 5.38
N PHE A 22 8.06 -13.05 4.18
CA PHE A 22 8.66 -13.98 3.22
C PHE A 22 9.49 -13.30 2.12
N GLY A 23 9.92 -12.05 2.34
CA GLY A 23 10.79 -11.32 1.43
C GLY A 23 10.08 -10.72 0.21
N TYR A 24 8.75 -10.72 0.17
CA TYR A 24 7.98 -10.07 -0.90
C TYR A 24 8.06 -8.56 -0.75
N ARG A 25 8.68 -7.92 -1.74
CA ARG A 25 9.00 -6.49 -1.74
C ARG A 25 7.94 -5.74 -2.51
N ILE A 26 7.32 -4.78 -1.85
CA ILE A 26 6.29 -3.91 -2.41
C ILE A 26 6.84 -2.50 -2.45
N THR A 27 6.88 -1.90 -3.62
CA THR A 27 7.24 -0.49 -3.78
C THR A 27 6.04 0.38 -3.41
N VAL A 28 6.27 1.55 -2.79
CA VAL A 28 5.21 2.50 -2.46
C VAL A 28 5.55 3.85 -3.09
N ARG A 29 4.62 4.41 -3.88
CA ARG A 29 4.78 5.71 -4.54
C ARG A 29 3.62 6.62 -4.22
N GLN A 30 3.92 7.87 -3.86
CA GLN A 30 2.90 8.90 -3.65
C GLN A 30 2.80 9.77 -4.90
N LEU A 31 1.66 9.70 -5.58
CA LEU A 31 1.43 10.36 -6.87
C LEU A 31 0.66 11.67 -6.71
N SER A 32 0.99 12.67 -7.54
CA SER A 32 0.13 13.85 -7.73
C SER A 32 -1.23 13.45 -8.31
N ASP A 33 -2.22 14.36 -8.25
CA ASP A 33 -3.54 14.08 -8.83
C ASP A 33 -3.44 13.74 -10.32
N ALA A 34 -2.70 14.53 -11.10
CA ALA A 34 -2.54 14.27 -12.53
C ALA A 34 -1.87 12.91 -12.84
N GLU A 35 -0.94 12.44 -12.01
CA GLU A 35 -0.31 11.12 -12.17
C GLU A 35 -1.23 9.97 -11.77
N MET A 36 -2.08 10.20 -10.77
CA MET A 36 -3.08 9.24 -10.30
C MET A 36 -4.24 9.14 -11.29
N ASP A 37 -4.73 10.27 -11.79
CA ASP A 37 -5.87 10.33 -12.72
C ASP A 37 -5.56 9.68 -14.07
N LYS A 38 -4.28 9.67 -14.49
CA LYS A 38 -3.80 8.88 -15.64
C LYS A 38 -3.93 7.36 -15.44
N ARG A 39 -4.00 6.90 -14.20
CA ARG A 39 -4.18 5.48 -13.84
C ARG A 39 -5.65 5.20 -13.55
N ASP A 40 -6.23 5.92 -12.61
CA ASP A 40 -7.65 5.91 -12.28
C ASP A 40 -8.04 7.23 -11.58
N ALA A 41 -8.91 8.00 -12.23
CA ALA A 41 -9.41 9.28 -11.74
C ALA A 41 -10.21 9.20 -10.43
N ASN A 42 -10.83 8.05 -10.15
CA ASN A 42 -11.66 7.85 -8.98
C ASN A 42 -10.90 7.17 -7.83
N ALA A 43 -9.68 6.69 -8.07
CA ALA A 43 -8.89 5.98 -7.07
C ALA A 43 -8.16 6.92 -6.12
N ASP A 44 -8.25 6.58 -4.84
CA ASP A 44 -7.46 7.14 -3.74
C ASP A 44 -6.12 6.40 -3.56
N GLY A 45 -6.11 5.10 -3.91
CA GLY A 45 -4.97 4.19 -3.89
C GLY A 45 -5.13 3.10 -4.95
N ILE A 46 -4.02 2.54 -5.40
CA ILE A 46 -4.00 1.46 -6.40
C ILE A 46 -2.90 0.47 -6.01
N TRP A 47 -3.24 -0.80 -5.86
CA TRP A 47 -2.30 -1.90 -5.94
C TRP A 47 -2.12 -2.32 -7.42
N ASP A 48 -0.89 -2.19 -7.90
CA ASP A 48 -0.46 -2.67 -9.21
C ASP A 48 0.38 -3.94 -9.01
N ASP A 49 -0.26 -5.08 -9.25
CA ASP A 49 0.36 -6.39 -9.07
C ASP A 49 1.49 -6.59 -10.09
N ASP A 50 1.38 -6.15 -11.34
CA ASP A 50 2.41 -6.36 -12.35
C ASP A 50 3.75 -5.75 -11.93
N THR A 51 3.72 -4.50 -11.46
CA THR A 51 4.93 -3.80 -11.03
C THR A 51 5.22 -3.93 -9.54
N LYS A 52 4.37 -4.67 -8.80
CA LYS A 52 4.42 -4.84 -7.35
C LYS A 52 4.52 -3.48 -6.63
N THR A 53 3.69 -2.54 -7.06
CA THR A 53 3.73 -1.15 -6.59
C THR A 53 2.38 -0.71 -6.05
N ILE A 54 2.39 -0.12 -4.85
CA ILE A 54 1.24 0.60 -4.29
C ILE A 54 1.39 2.08 -4.65
N TYR A 55 0.41 2.62 -5.34
CA TYR A 55 0.28 4.05 -5.59
C TYR A 55 -0.70 4.66 -4.58
N VAL A 56 -0.33 5.80 -3.98
CA VAL A 56 -1.17 6.53 -3.03
C VAL A 56 -1.32 7.97 -3.49
N ARG A 57 -2.55 8.49 -3.54
CA ARG A 57 -2.81 9.87 -3.93
C ARG A 57 -2.23 10.84 -2.89
N LYS A 58 -1.29 11.69 -3.32
CA LYS A 58 -0.45 12.55 -2.46
C LYS A 58 -1.23 13.69 -1.82
N ARG A 59 -2.30 14.22 -2.42
CA ARG A 59 -3.06 15.34 -1.81
C ARG A 59 -3.80 14.96 -0.52
N LEU A 60 -4.02 13.67 -0.29
CA LEU A 60 -4.84 13.21 0.83
C LEU A 60 -4.15 13.45 2.18
N PRO A 61 -4.91 13.68 3.26
CA PRO A 61 -4.37 13.76 4.62
C PRO A 61 -3.56 12.50 4.97
N VAL A 62 -2.48 12.66 5.73
CA VAL A 62 -1.56 11.55 6.04
C VAL A 62 -2.27 10.34 6.68
N THR A 63 -3.28 10.57 7.52
CA THR A 63 -4.08 9.51 8.14
C THR A 63 -4.82 8.70 7.08
N ARG A 64 -5.42 9.37 6.08
CA ARG A 64 -6.12 8.72 4.96
C ARG A 64 -5.13 7.95 4.09
N ARG A 65 -3.95 8.53 3.78
CA ARG A 65 -2.90 7.83 3.01
C ARG A 65 -2.40 6.56 3.70
N ARG A 66 -2.29 6.56 5.04
CA ARG A 66 -1.91 5.36 5.80
C ARG A 66 -2.99 4.29 5.77
N TYR A 67 -4.25 4.69 5.90
CA TYR A 67 -5.37 3.77 5.76
C TYR A 67 -5.37 3.13 4.36
N ILE A 68 -5.20 3.93 3.31
CA ILE A 68 -5.11 3.45 1.92
C ILE A 68 -3.94 2.48 1.77
N LEU A 69 -2.74 2.85 2.23
CA LEU A 69 -1.58 1.95 2.18
C LEU A 69 -1.88 0.61 2.86
N ALA A 70 -2.51 0.61 4.03
CA ALA A 70 -2.89 -0.63 4.72
C ALA A 70 -3.92 -1.45 3.93
N HIS A 71 -4.88 -0.79 3.28
CA HIS A 71 -5.86 -1.43 2.40
C HIS A 71 -5.20 -2.10 1.20
N GLU A 72 -4.36 -1.37 0.45
CA GLU A 72 -3.66 -1.90 -0.73
C GLU A 72 -2.65 -3.01 -0.37
N LEU A 73 -2.05 -2.97 0.82
CA LEU A 73 -1.25 -4.08 1.34
C LEU A 73 -2.08 -5.36 1.55
N GLY A 74 -3.38 -5.22 1.86
CA GLY A 74 -4.31 -6.33 1.93
C GLY A 74 -4.48 -7.01 0.56
N HIS A 75 -4.67 -6.23 -0.52
CA HIS A 75 -4.72 -6.77 -1.88
C HIS A 75 -3.41 -7.46 -2.27
N ALA A 76 -2.27 -6.81 -2.00
CA ALA A 76 -0.96 -7.40 -2.28
C ALA A 76 -0.70 -8.71 -1.52
N TRP A 77 -1.23 -8.83 -0.29
CA TRP A 77 -1.17 -10.05 0.49
C TRP A 77 -2.02 -11.16 -0.13
N LEU A 78 -3.26 -10.85 -0.50
CA LEU A 78 -4.18 -11.81 -1.13
C LEU A 78 -3.63 -12.33 -2.46
N ASP A 79 -3.11 -11.45 -3.32
CA ASP A 79 -2.50 -11.85 -4.59
C ASP A 79 -1.28 -12.76 -4.38
N TRP A 80 -0.46 -12.48 -3.36
CA TRP A 80 0.64 -13.36 -3.00
C TRP A 80 0.13 -14.74 -2.54
N GLN A 81 -0.90 -14.79 -1.69
CA GLN A 81 -1.50 -16.05 -1.26
C GLN A 81 -2.04 -16.85 -2.44
N HIS A 82 -2.82 -16.21 -3.31
CA HIS A 82 -3.36 -16.85 -4.51
C HIS A 82 -2.24 -17.42 -5.37
N ARG A 83 -1.16 -16.66 -5.60
CA ARG A 83 -0.04 -17.09 -6.45
C ARG A 83 0.81 -18.21 -5.88
N TYR A 84 1.10 -18.19 -4.58
CA TYR A 84 2.16 -19.03 -4.00
C TYR A 84 1.69 -20.05 -2.95
N ILE A 85 0.47 -19.91 -2.41
CA ILE A 85 -0.09 -20.88 -1.46
C ILE A 85 -1.16 -21.72 -2.12
N ASP A 86 -2.00 -21.08 -2.92
CA ASP A 86 -3.24 -21.69 -3.41
C ASP A 86 -3.18 -22.08 -4.89
N ASP A 87 -2.05 -21.85 -5.57
CA ASP A 87 -1.87 -22.06 -7.02
C ASP A 87 -3.00 -21.45 -7.88
N GLY A 88 -3.62 -20.36 -7.39
CA GLY A 88 -4.72 -19.66 -8.03
C GLY A 88 -6.10 -20.33 -7.90
N LYS A 89 -6.29 -21.34 -7.05
CA LYS A 89 -7.56 -22.10 -6.96
C LYS A 89 -8.75 -21.29 -6.40
N ALA A 90 -8.51 -20.27 -5.60
CA ALA A 90 -9.49 -19.40 -4.98
C ALA A 90 -9.71 -18.09 -5.76
N SER A 91 -9.09 -17.94 -6.94
CA SER A 91 -9.45 -16.93 -7.93
C SER A 91 -10.82 -17.28 -8.54
N THR A 92 -11.89 -17.04 -7.80
CA THR A 92 -13.29 -17.23 -8.24
C THR A 92 -14.14 -16.04 -7.86
#